data_AF-A0A527GKA8-F1
#
_entry.id   AF-A0A527GKA8-F1
#
_cell.length_a   1.000
_cell.length_b   1.000
_cell.length_c   1.000
_cell.angle_alpha   90.00
_cell.angle_beta   90.00
_cell.angle_gamma   90.00
#
_symmetry.space_group_name_H-M   'P 1'
#
loop_
_entity.id
_entity.type
_entity.pdbx_description
1 polymer ?
#
loop_
_entity_poly.entity_id
_entity_poly.type
_entity_poly.pdbx_seq_one_letter_code
_entity_poly.pdbx_strand_id
1 'polypeptide(L)'
;MATDGARGGTSDPAVLARVRRDEATAAAALVGAMPRFLDFPDGELVADAALIGALKALIGQTGPDLVITHAPNDYHADHRALSDGVRIAASFAVPVLHADTMGGTGFSP
;
A
#
# COMPACT_ATOMS: atom_id res chain seq x y z
N MET A 1 4.48 -2.82 -1.51
CA MET A 1 3.27 -3.45 -2.07
C MET A 1 2.56 -4.18 -0.94
N ALA A 2 1.37 -3.70 -0.54
CA ALA A 2 0.63 -4.30 0.58
C ALA A 2 -0.10 -5.57 0.12
N THR A 3 -0.86 -5.48 -0.97
CA THR A 3 -1.58 -6.62 -1.54
C THR A 3 -0.90 -7.19 -2.78
N ASP A 4 -1.35 -8.37 -3.21
CA ASP A 4 -0.88 -9.08 -4.39
C ASP A 4 -1.50 -8.59 -5.72
N GLY A 5 -2.54 -7.74 -5.66
CA GLY A 5 -3.22 -7.19 -6.82
C GLY A 5 -3.98 -8.23 -7.68
N ALA A 6 -4.28 -9.40 -7.11
CA ALA A 6 -4.81 -10.55 -7.82
C ALA A 6 -6.25 -10.38 -8.35
N ARG A 7 -6.99 -9.37 -7.88
CA ARG A 7 -8.41 -9.13 -8.24
C ARG A 7 -8.62 -7.92 -9.15
N GLY A 8 -7.55 -7.24 -9.54
CA GLY A 8 -7.60 -6.06 -10.41
C GLY A 8 -7.83 -6.33 -11.90
N GLY A 9 -8.21 -7.54 -12.31
CA GLY A 9 -8.36 -7.93 -13.71
C GLY A 9 -9.20 -9.18 -13.94
N THR A 10 -9.33 -9.61 -15.19
CA THR A 10 -10.21 -10.74 -15.60
C THR A 10 -9.47 -12.08 -15.75
N SER A 11 -8.16 -12.10 -15.55
CA SER A 11 -7.33 -13.31 -15.66
C SER A 11 -7.40 -14.18 -14.40
N ASP A 12 -6.82 -15.38 -14.47
CA ASP A 12 -6.63 -16.23 -13.28
C ASP A 12 -5.88 -15.45 -12.17
N PRO A 13 -6.39 -15.40 -10.92
CA PRO A 13 -5.80 -14.59 -9.85
C PRO A 13 -4.35 -14.94 -9.52
N ALA A 14 -3.97 -16.22 -9.55
CA ALA A 14 -2.61 -16.63 -9.22
C ALA A 14 -1.62 -16.26 -10.34
N VAL A 15 -2.05 -16.38 -11.60
CA VAL A 15 -1.29 -15.88 -12.74
C VAL A 15 -1.15 -14.36 -12.67
N LEU A 16 -2.24 -13.64 -12.39
CA LEU A 16 -2.25 -12.18 -12.33
C LEU A 16 -1.33 -11.67 -11.21
N ALA A 17 -1.43 -12.22 -9.99
CA ALA A 17 -0.55 -11.85 -8.87
C ALA A 17 0.94 -11.99 -9.21
N ARG A 18 1.33 -13.07 -9.88
CA ARG A 18 2.71 -13.27 -10.35
C ARG A 18 3.12 -12.20 -11.35
N VAL A 19 2.29 -11.96 -12.36
CA VAL A 19 2.56 -10.93 -13.39
C VAL A 19 2.69 -9.55 -12.74
N ARG A 20 1.80 -9.18 -11.81
CA ARG A 20 1.86 -7.87 -11.13
C ARG A 20 3.08 -7.73 -10.24
N ARG A 21 3.57 -8.82 -9.63
CA ARG A 21 4.84 -8.82 -8.88
C ARG A 21 6.01 -8.52 -9.82
N ASP A 22 6.05 -9.15 -10.98
CA ASP A 22 7.11 -8.94 -11.98
C ASP A 22 7.05 -7.50 -12.53
N GLU A 23 5.85 -7.00 -12.87
CA GLU A 23 5.62 -5.62 -13.29
C GLU A 23 6.06 -4.60 -12.23
N ALA A 24 5.66 -4.80 -10.97
CA ALA A 24 6.03 -3.91 -9.87
C ALA A 24 7.55 -3.91 -9.61
N THR A 25 8.20 -5.07 -9.75
CA THR A 25 9.65 -5.20 -9.65
C THR A 25 10.36 -4.45 -10.76
N ALA A 26 9.92 -4.63 -12.01
CA ALA A 26 10.46 -3.93 -13.16
C ALA A 26 10.26 -2.41 -13.05
N ALA A 27 9.06 -1.95 -12.67
CA ALA A 27 8.75 -0.54 -12.50
C ALA A 27 9.57 0.13 -11.39
N ALA A 28 9.75 -0.54 -10.25
CA ALA A 28 10.58 -0.04 -9.16
C ALA A 28 12.06 0.09 -9.56
N ALA A 29 12.58 -0.85 -10.35
CA ALA A 29 13.95 -0.79 -10.85
C ALA A 29 14.21 0.45 -11.73
N LEU A 30 13.22 0.93 -12.48
CA LEU A 30 13.34 2.15 -13.31
C LEU A 30 13.65 3.40 -12.49
N VAL A 31 13.24 3.43 -11.22
CA VAL A 31 13.48 4.55 -10.29
C VAL A 31 14.54 4.22 -9.24
N GLY A 32 15.29 3.12 -9.42
CA GLY A 32 16.33 2.68 -8.47
C GLY A 32 15.79 2.22 -7.11
N ALA A 33 14.51 1.84 -7.04
CA ALA A 33 13.87 1.37 -5.82
C ALA A 33 13.83 -0.17 -5.77
N MET A 34 13.80 -0.71 -4.55
CA MET A 34 13.59 -2.13 -4.30
C MET A 34 12.22 -2.34 -3.63
N PRO A 35 11.24 -2.98 -4.29
CA PRO A 35 9.92 -3.17 -3.70
C PRO A 35 9.95 -4.21 -2.59
N ARG A 36 9.20 -3.94 -1.52
CA ARG A 36 8.87 -4.92 -0.48
C ARG A 36 7.43 -5.37 -0.67
N PHE A 37 7.19 -6.67 -0.71
CA PHE A 37 5.88 -7.27 -0.86
C PHE A 37 5.44 -7.85 0.49
N LEU A 38 4.24 -7.47 0.95
CA LEU A 38 3.66 -7.95 2.22
C LEU A 38 2.65 -9.08 2.03
N ASP A 39 2.25 -9.35 0.78
CA ASP A 39 1.47 -10.51 0.36
C ASP A 39 0.10 -10.68 1.05
N PHE A 40 -0.52 -9.56 1.45
CA PHE A 40 -1.93 -9.58 1.86
C PHE A 40 -2.84 -9.84 0.64
N PRO A 41 -3.99 -10.50 0.81
CA PRO A 41 -4.91 -10.73 -0.30
C PRO A 41 -5.53 -9.43 -0.82
N ASP A 42 -5.52 -9.23 -2.14
CA ASP A 42 -6.18 -8.09 -2.79
C ASP A 42 -7.70 -8.08 -2.55
N GLY A 43 -8.23 -6.90 -2.21
CA GLY A 43 -9.64 -6.67 -1.88
C GLY A 43 -10.06 -7.12 -0.48
N GLU A 44 -9.14 -7.60 0.35
CA GLU A 44 -9.41 -8.05 1.72
C GLU A 44 -8.52 -7.37 2.76
N LEU A 45 -7.85 -6.27 2.40
CA LEU A 45 -6.93 -5.61 3.31
C LEU A 45 -7.69 -4.93 4.46
N VAL A 46 -7.28 -5.22 5.69
CA VAL A 46 -7.84 -4.63 6.91
C VAL A 46 -6.73 -3.97 7.72
N ALA A 47 -7.03 -2.82 8.33
CA ALA A 47 -6.12 -2.10 9.23
C ALA A 47 -6.03 -2.78 10.62
N ASP A 48 -5.60 -4.04 10.65
CA ASP A 48 -5.50 -4.85 11.85
C ASP A 48 -4.08 -4.93 12.41
N ALA A 49 -3.91 -5.70 13.49
CA ALA A 49 -2.62 -5.88 14.14
C ALA A 49 -1.56 -6.51 13.22
N ALA A 50 -1.95 -7.34 12.24
CA ALA A 50 -1.02 -7.97 11.31
C ALA A 50 -0.46 -6.94 10.33
N LEU A 51 -1.33 -6.15 9.69
CA LEU A 51 -0.90 -5.07 8.80
C LEU A 51 -0.08 -4.01 9.55
N ILE A 52 -0.58 -3.55 10.70
CA ILE A 52 0.10 -2.52 11.51
C ILE A 52 1.47 -3.02 11.97
N GLY A 53 1.58 -4.29 12.41
CA GLY A 53 2.84 -4.90 12.82
C GLY A 53 3.87 -4.96 11.69
N ALA A 54 3.44 -5.40 10.50
CA ALA A 54 4.30 -5.44 9.31
C ALA A 54 4.79 -4.05 8.91
N LEU A 55 3.91 -3.04 8.93
CA LEU A 55 4.26 -1.66 8.62
C LEU A 55 5.23 -1.05 9.65
N LYS A 56 5.03 -1.29 10.96
CA LYS A 56 5.96 -0.85 12.00
C LYS A 56 7.34 -1.46 11.83
N ALA A 57 7.40 -2.75 11.54
CA ALA A 57 8.67 -3.43 11.26
C ALA A 57 9.37 -2.82 10.04
N LEU A 58 8.63 -2.56 8.96
CA LEU A 58 9.17 -1.93 7.76
C LEU A 58 9.70 -0.52 8.02
N ILE A 59 8.92 0.34 8.69
CA ILE A 59 9.33 1.69 9.06
C ILE A 59 10.59 1.66 9.93
N GLY A 60 10.65 0.77 10.92
CA GLY A 60 11.83 0.62 11.79
C GLY A 60 13.07 0.13 11.05
N GLN A 61 12.91 -0.73 10.04
CA GLN A 61 14.02 -1.24 9.22
C GLN A 61 14.54 -0.22 8.21
N THR A 62 13.64 0.56 7.60
CA THR A 62 14.02 1.51 6.54
C THR A 62 14.39 2.88 7.07
N GLY A 63 13.97 3.25 8.28
CA GLY A 63 14.20 4.57 8.88
C GLY A 63 13.85 5.73 7.95
N PRO A 64 12.62 5.78 7.38
CA PRO A 64 12.30 6.79 6.38
C PRO A 64 12.10 8.18 6.99
N ASP A 65 12.47 9.22 6.26
CA ASP A 65 12.19 10.61 6.65
C ASP A 65 10.74 11.05 6.33
N LEU A 66 10.08 10.35 5.40
CA LEU A 66 8.71 10.60 4.96
C LEU A 66 8.05 9.30 4.51
N VAL A 67 6.78 9.11 4.86
CA VAL A 67 5.95 8.05 4.29
C VAL A 67 4.87 8.68 3.40
N ILE A 68 4.72 8.16 2.18
CA ILE A 68 3.64 8.53 1.26
C ILE A 68 2.66 7.36 1.18
N THR A 69 1.37 7.63 1.36
CA THR A 69 0.30 6.61 1.25
C THR A 69 -0.95 7.20 0.61
N HIS A 70 -1.99 6.39 0.43
CA HIS A 70 -3.27 6.81 -0.15
C HIS A 70 -4.01 7.81 0.76
N ALA A 71 -4.91 8.59 0.17
CA ALA A 71 -5.79 9.47 0.94
C ALA A 71 -6.78 8.67 1.81
N PRO A 72 -7.11 9.13 3.04
CA PRO A 72 -8.04 8.42 3.92
C PRO A 72 -9.46 8.31 3.35
N ASN A 73 -9.84 9.20 2.44
CA ASN A 73 -11.14 9.25 1.77
C ASN A 73 -11.14 8.61 0.37
N ASP A 74 -10.11 7.84 0.01
CA ASP A 74 -10.03 7.14 -1.28
C ASP A 74 -11.24 6.20 -1.50
N TYR A 75 -11.63 5.97 -2.76
CA TYR A 75 -12.78 5.12 -3.11
C TYR A 75 -12.56 3.64 -2.78
N HIS A 76 -11.32 3.15 -2.83
CA HIS A 76 -11.01 1.74 -2.68
C HIS A 76 -10.83 1.35 -1.20
N ALA A 77 -11.44 0.23 -0.78
CA ALA A 77 -11.37 -0.22 0.61
C ALA A 77 -9.93 -0.49 1.07
N ASP A 78 -9.13 -1.19 0.26
CA ASP A 78 -7.73 -1.46 0.59
C ASP A 78 -6.89 -0.19 0.70
N HIS A 79 -7.16 0.84 -0.11
CA HIS A 79 -6.44 2.11 0.00
C HIS A 79 -6.70 2.78 1.35
N ARG A 80 -7.97 2.80 1.78
CA ARG A 80 -8.35 3.32 3.11
C ARG A 80 -7.75 2.49 4.24
N ALA A 81 -7.81 1.16 4.14
CA ALA A 81 -7.22 0.26 5.13
C ALA A 81 -5.70 0.44 5.25
N LEU A 82 -4.99 0.58 4.12
CA LEU A 82 -3.56 0.84 4.12
C LEU A 82 -3.23 2.23 4.68
N SER A 83 -4.03 3.24 4.34
CA SER A 83 -3.89 4.60 4.88
C SER A 83 -4.01 4.60 6.42
N ASP A 84 -5.02 3.91 6.97
CA ASP A 84 -5.20 3.78 8.41
C ASP A 84 -4.06 2.99 9.07
N GLY A 85 -3.66 1.86 8.47
CA GLY A 85 -2.54 1.06 8.95
C GLY A 85 -1.24 1.87 9.00
N VAL A 86 -0.95 2.66 7.96
CA VAL A 86 0.22 3.55 7.89
C VAL A 86 0.14 4.64 8.96
N ARG A 87 -1.01 5.30 9.12
CA ARG A 87 -1.20 6.37 10.12
C ARG A 87 -0.93 5.86 11.54
N ILE A 88 -1.39 4.65 11.86
CA ILE A 88 -1.16 4.02 13.17
C ILE A 88 0.30 3.55 13.32
N ALA A 89 0.88 2.97 12.27
CA ALA A 89 2.25 2.46 12.29
C ALA A 89 3.30 3.57 12.38
N ALA A 90 3.11 4.65 11.62
CA ALA A 90 3.99 5.82 11.61
C ALA A 90 3.91 6.57 12.93
N SER A 91 2.71 6.87 13.44
CA SER A 91 2.49 7.56 14.72
C SER A 91 3.45 8.77 14.87
N PHE A 92 4.28 8.81 15.91
CA PHE A 92 5.27 9.87 16.15
C PHE A 92 6.63 9.64 15.47
N ALA A 93 6.82 8.52 14.77
CA ALA A 93 8.13 8.13 14.24
C ALA A 93 8.49 8.83 12.91
N VAL A 94 7.50 9.06 12.03
CA VAL A 94 7.73 9.64 10.70
C VAL A 94 6.48 10.39 10.23
N PRO A 95 6.62 11.57 9.58
CA PRO A 95 5.48 12.25 8.96
C PRO A 95 4.87 11.43 7.82
N VAL A 96 3.55 11.58 7.63
CA VAL A 96 2.80 10.90 6.57
C VAL A 96 2.20 11.93 5.61
N LEU A 97 2.47 11.78 4.32
CA LEU A 97 1.83 12.52 3.24
C LEU A 97 0.79 11.62 2.57
N HIS A 98 -0.44 12.14 2.44
CA HIS A 98 -1.56 11.44 1.83
C HIS A 98 -1.74 11.90 0.39
N ALA A 99 -1.62 10.97 -0.56
CA ALA A 99 -1.81 11.20 -1.98
C ALA A 99 -3.27 10.90 -2.38
N ASP A 100 -3.98 11.93 -2.85
CA ASP A 100 -5.35 11.82 -3.35
C ASP A 100 -5.34 11.37 -4.82
N THR A 101 -6.17 10.38 -5.15
CA THR A 101 -6.35 9.87 -6.51
C THR A 101 -7.36 10.70 -7.33
N MET A 102 -7.99 11.71 -6.72
CA MET A 102 -9.14 12.46 -7.23
C MET A 102 -10.39 11.59 -7.48
N GLY A 103 -10.35 10.33 -7.04
CA GLY A 103 -11.46 9.38 -7.10
C GLY A 103 -12.19 9.21 -5.76
N GLY A 104 -11.69 9.83 -4.69
CA GLY A 104 -12.23 9.69 -3.33
C GLY A 104 -13.60 10.33 -3.09
N THR A 105 -14.23 10.00 -1.97
CA THR A 105 -15.47 10.66 -1.55
C THR A 105 -15.14 12.00 -0.89
N GLY A 106 -15.83 13.07 -1.28
CA GLY A 106 -15.62 14.41 -0.70
C GLY A 106 -14.39 15.16 -1.24
N PHE A 107 -13.95 14.87 -2.47
CA PHE A 107 -12.96 15.69 -3.18
C PHE A 107 -13.34 17.18 -3.13
N SER A 108 -12.41 18.03 -2.69
CA SER A 108 -12.51 19.48 -2.77
C SER A 108 -11.40 19.98 -3.70
N PRO A 109 -11.72 20.49 -4.90
CA PRO A 109 -10.73 20.99 -5.86
C PRO A 109 -9.92 22.18 -5.36
#